data_AF-A0A2G1X1P5-F1
#
_entry.id   AF-A0A2G1X1P5-F1
#
_cell.length_a   1.000
_cell.length_b   1.000
_cell.length_c   1.000
_cell.angle_alpha   90.00
_cell.angle_beta   90.00
_cell.angle_gamma   90.00
#
_symmetry.space_group_name_H-M   'P 1'
#
loop_
_entity.id
_entity.type
_entity.pdbx_description
1 polymer ?
#
loop_
_entity_poly.entity_id
_entity_poly.type
_entity_poly.pdbx_seq_one_letter_code
_entity_poly.pdbx_strand_id
1 'polypeptide(L)'
;MSDENGFLTDIDKEFLRGEKEYASKQGRYDRRRAIRERTREAFRDFQLLRDTLDREERDKIFDPPVDERVDLLTAMGETIAFLYHALEGDAGSNRTPIDRSIDFPFSQILELGVRHGEIARQNADAERPFGGRVEVTFEVNIDHNHTADRSRVIEELARNGGMGLTDQELRAVITHAARDTVRGPDHMIDGEPIDEALDDYRSPDLYGLAEAVEEKAAEIEDDEDGEE
;
A
#
# COMPACT_ATOMS: atom_id res chain seq x y z
N MET A 1 -14.71 -33.06 -3.31
CA MET A 1 -14.25 -31.67 -3.18
C MET A 1 -15.27 -30.85 -3.94
N SER A 2 -16.08 -30.06 -3.26
CA SER A 2 -16.98 -29.13 -3.94
C SER A 2 -16.12 -28.09 -4.61
N ASP A 3 -16.24 -27.94 -5.93
CA ASP A 3 -15.59 -26.85 -6.65
C ASP A 3 -16.06 -25.54 -6.01
N GLU A 4 -15.15 -24.82 -5.36
CA GLU A 4 -15.44 -23.51 -4.78
C GLU A 4 -15.63 -22.50 -5.92
N ASN A 5 -16.89 -22.36 -6.32
CA ASN A 5 -17.33 -21.54 -7.43
C ASN A 5 -17.29 -20.04 -7.07
N GLY A 6 -16.09 -19.45 -7.13
CA GLY A 6 -15.91 -18.01 -7.20
C GLY A 6 -16.08 -17.48 -8.63
N PHE A 7 -16.03 -16.16 -8.82
CA PHE A 7 -16.06 -15.57 -10.17
C PHE A 7 -14.86 -16.00 -11.02
N LEU A 8 -13.72 -16.31 -10.38
CA LEU A 8 -12.60 -17.01 -10.99
C LEU A 8 -12.84 -18.52 -10.95
N THR A 9 -12.73 -19.18 -12.10
CA THR A 9 -12.73 -20.64 -12.12
C THR A 9 -11.43 -21.18 -11.57
N ASP A 10 -11.41 -22.45 -11.17
CA ASP A 10 -10.18 -23.09 -10.69
C ASP A 10 -9.06 -23.06 -11.73
N ILE A 11 -9.41 -23.15 -13.02
CA ILE A 11 -8.43 -22.98 -14.11
C ILE A 11 -7.83 -21.55 -14.12
N ASP A 12 -8.61 -20.52 -13.77
CA ASP A 12 -8.08 -19.16 -13.66
C ASP A 12 -7.15 -19.05 -12.45
N LYS A 13 -7.54 -19.64 -11.32
CA LYS A 13 -6.72 -19.67 -10.10
C LYS A 13 -5.39 -20.40 -10.35
N GLU A 14 -5.43 -21.61 -10.92
CA GLU A 14 -4.26 -22.39 -11.33
C GLU A 14 -3.34 -21.59 -12.27
N PHE A 15 -3.92 -20.90 -13.26
CA PHE A 15 -3.17 -20.09 -14.20
C PHE A 15 -2.50 -18.89 -13.52
N LEU A 16 -3.19 -18.20 -12.61
CA LEU A 16 -2.65 -17.04 -11.88
C LEU A 16 -1.56 -17.44 -10.88
N ARG A 17 -1.68 -18.62 -10.25
CA ARG A 17 -0.67 -19.18 -9.35
C ARG A 17 0.54 -19.78 -10.09
N GLY A 18 0.47 -19.90 -11.41
CA GLY A 18 1.52 -20.54 -12.23
C GLY A 18 1.49 -22.07 -12.20
N GLU A 19 0.47 -22.68 -11.61
CA GLU A 19 0.27 -24.13 -11.54
C GLU A 19 -0.13 -24.72 -12.91
N LYS A 20 -0.70 -23.90 -13.79
CA LYS A 20 -1.09 -24.27 -15.14
C LYS A 20 -0.43 -23.39 -16.20
N GLU A 21 0.44 -24.01 -17.00
CA GLU A 21 1.05 -23.34 -18.15
C GLU A 21 0.38 -23.71 -19.49
N TYR A 22 0.14 -22.69 -20.31
CA TYR A 22 -0.27 -22.88 -21.70
C TYR A 22 0.96 -22.89 -22.61
N ALA A 23 1.06 -23.90 -23.47
CA ALA A 23 2.13 -24.00 -24.48
C ALA A 23 1.99 -22.94 -25.59
N SER A 24 0.77 -22.55 -25.93
CA SER A 24 0.51 -21.56 -26.99
C SER A 24 0.38 -20.15 -26.42
N LYS A 25 0.96 -19.17 -27.13
CA LYS A 25 0.75 -17.74 -26.83
C LYS A 25 -0.72 -17.36 -26.88
N GLN A 26 -1.47 -17.92 -27.83
CA GLN A 26 -2.90 -17.69 -27.97
C GLN A 26 -3.69 -18.15 -26.73
N GLY A 27 -3.40 -19.35 -26.21
CA GLY A 27 -4.06 -19.86 -25.00
C GLY A 27 -3.80 -18.99 -23.77
N ARG A 28 -2.58 -18.50 -23.59
CA ARG A 28 -2.24 -17.53 -22.52
C ARG A 28 -3.03 -16.22 -22.68
N TYR A 29 -3.13 -15.71 -23.90
CA TYR A 29 -3.87 -14.49 -24.21
C TYR A 29 -5.36 -14.63 -23.91
N ASP A 30 -5.97 -15.71 -24.39
CA ASP A 30 -7.40 -15.99 -24.19
C ASP A 30 -7.73 -16.19 -22.71
N ARG A 31 -6.86 -16.86 -21.95
CA ARG A 31 -7.01 -16.99 -20.49
C ARG A 31 -6.97 -15.64 -19.79
N ARG A 32 -5.98 -14.80 -20.09
CA ARG A 32 -5.89 -13.43 -19.54
C ARG A 32 -7.12 -12.60 -19.91
N ARG A 33 -7.65 -12.77 -21.12
CA ARG A 33 -8.86 -12.09 -21.58
C ARG A 33 -10.09 -12.53 -20.77
N ALA A 34 -10.28 -13.83 -20.60
CA ALA A 34 -11.39 -14.38 -19.82
C ALA A 34 -11.38 -13.88 -18.38
N ILE A 35 -10.20 -13.87 -17.72
CA ILE A 35 -10.04 -13.33 -16.36
C ILE A 35 -10.46 -11.85 -16.32
N ARG A 36 -9.95 -11.01 -17.23
CA ARG A 36 -10.31 -9.58 -17.28
C ARG A 36 -11.81 -9.37 -17.47
N GLU A 37 -12.44 -10.13 -18.35
CA GLU A 37 -13.88 -10.02 -18.61
C GLU A 37 -14.68 -10.43 -17.36
N ARG A 38 -14.33 -11.53 -16.70
CA ARG A 38 -15.01 -11.97 -15.46
C ARG A 38 -14.82 -11.01 -14.30
N THR A 39 -13.63 -10.44 -14.12
CA THR A 39 -13.41 -9.41 -13.09
C THR A 39 -14.31 -8.20 -13.32
N ARG A 40 -14.53 -7.80 -14.57
CA ARG A 40 -15.45 -6.69 -14.90
C ARG A 40 -16.90 -7.04 -14.64
N GLU A 41 -17.33 -8.26 -14.97
CA GLU A 41 -18.68 -8.72 -14.63
C GLU A 41 -18.89 -8.81 -13.13
N ALA A 42 -17.90 -9.28 -12.37
CA ALA A 42 -17.98 -9.36 -10.90
C ALA A 42 -18.28 -7.99 -10.26
N PHE A 43 -17.72 -6.89 -10.77
CA PHE A 43 -18.07 -5.55 -10.28
C PHE A 43 -19.55 -5.18 -10.54
N ARG A 44 -20.12 -5.63 -11.67
CA ARG A 44 -21.54 -5.43 -11.97
C ARG A 44 -22.42 -6.33 -11.09
N ASP A 45 -21.97 -7.54 -10.81
CA ASP A 45 -22.65 -8.45 -9.90
C ASP A 45 -22.69 -7.86 -8.48
N PHE A 46 -21.61 -7.26 -7.99
CA PHE A 46 -21.63 -6.56 -6.69
C PHE A 46 -22.60 -5.37 -6.67
N GLN A 47 -22.71 -4.62 -7.77
CA GLN A 47 -23.74 -3.58 -7.89
C GLN A 47 -25.14 -4.18 -7.81
N LEU A 48 -25.40 -5.29 -8.53
CA LEU A 48 -26.68 -5.99 -8.49
C LEU A 48 -27.00 -6.49 -7.08
N LEU A 49 -26.04 -7.14 -6.41
CA LEU A 49 -26.19 -7.61 -5.03
C LEU A 49 -26.54 -6.45 -4.08
N ARG A 50 -25.87 -5.30 -4.18
CA ARG A 50 -26.22 -4.11 -3.38
C ARG A 50 -27.67 -3.68 -3.61
N ASP A 51 -28.14 -3.73 -4.86
CA ASP A 51 -29.44 -3.20 -5.25
C ASP A 51 -30.60 -4.14 -4.96
N THR A 52 -30.36 -5.46 -4.99
CA THR A 52 -31.44 -6.44 -4.98
C THR A 52 -31.36 -7.48 -3.87
N LEU A 53 -30.18 -7.72 -3.29
CA LEU A 53 -30.04 -8.71 -2.22
C LEU A 53 -30.70 -8.17 -0.95
N ASP A 54 -31.57 -8.97 -0.35
CA ASP A 54 -32.22 -8.60 0.89
C ASP A 54 -31.22 -8.56 2.05
N ARG A 55 -31.66 -7.91 3.14
CA ARG A 55 -30.81 -7.71 4.33
C ARG A 55 -30.41 -9.03 4.98
N GLU A 56 -31.30 -10.02 5.04
CA GLU A 56 -31.02 -11.27 5.75
C GLU A 56 -29.94 -12.07 5.04
N GLU A 57 -30.05 -12.22 3.72
CA GLU A 57 -29.03 -12.90 2.91
C GLU A 57 -27.72 -12.12 2.87
N ARG A 58 -27.78 -10.78 2.82
CA ARG A 58 -26.58 -9.95 2.93
C ARG A 58 -25.87 -10.16 4.26
N ASP A 59 -26.60 -10.17 5.38
CA ASP A 59 -26.01 -10.31 6.71
C ASP A 59 -25.34 -11.70 6.86
N LYS A 60 -25.90 -12.76 6.25
CA LYS A 60 -25.27 -14.09 6.19
C LYS A 60 -23.93 -14.13 5.46
N ILE A 61 -23.75 -13.33 4.40
CA ILE A 61 -22.46 -13.21 3.69
C ILE A 61 -21.36 -12.68 4.63
N PHE A 62 -21.72 -11.79 5.55
CA PHE A 62 -20.79 -11.17 6.51
C PHE A 62 -20.75 -11.89 7.87
N ASP A 63 -21.37 -13.06 8.00
CA ASP A 63 -21.33 -13.90 9.20
C ASP A 63 -20.79 -15.31 8.93
N PRO A 64 -19.55 -15.46 8.40
CA PRO A 64 -19.00 -16.77 8.09
C PRO A 64 -18.62 -17.56 9.36
N PRO A 65 -18.31 -18.87 9.22
CA PRO A 65 -17.68 -19.66 10.27
C PRO A 65 -16.43 -18.98 10.86
N VAL A 66 -16.16 -19.22 12.15
CA VAL A 66 -15.08 -18.52 12.89
C VAL A 66 -13.72 -18.69 12.25
N ASP A 67 -13.45 -19.88 11.71
CA ASP A 67 -12.23 -20.25 11.01
C ASP A 67 -12.07 -19.57 9.64
N GLU A 68 -13.16 -19.11 9.01
CA GLU A 68 -13.14 -18.41 7.71
C GLU A 68 -13.14 -16.87 7.86
N ARG A 69 -13.46 -16.34 9.05
CA ARG A 69 -13.59 -14.87 9.28
C ARG A 69 -12.32 -14.10 8.93
N VAL A 70 -11.16 -14.62 9.34
CA VAL A 70 -9.87 -13.95 9.10
C VAL A 70 -9.55 -13.92 7.61
N ASP A 71 -9.80 -15.02 6.91
CA ASP A 71 -9.54 -15.13 5.48
C ASP A 71 -10.49 -14.22 4.69
N LEU A 72 -11.77 -14.15 5.07
CA LEU A 72 -12.73 -13.23 4.44
C LEU A 72 -12.31 -11.76 4.64
N LEU A 73 -11.96 -11.36 5.88
CA LEU A 73 -11.52 -10.00 6.17
C LEU A 73 -10.24 -9.64 5.41
N THR A 74 -9.30 -10.58 5.32
CA THR A 74 -8.07 -10.40 4.54
C THR A 74 -8.40 -10.23 3.06
N ALA A 75 -9.25 -11.09 2.49
CA ALA A 75 -9.66 -11.01 1.10
C ALA A 75 -10.40 -9.69 0.77
N MET A 76 -11.21 -9.18 1.70
CA MET A 76 -11.85 -7.86 1.58
C MET A 76 -10.81 -6.74 1.53
N GLY A 77 -9.80 -6.78 2.43
CA GLY A 77 -8.69 -5.83 2.43
C GLY A 77 -7.87 -5.88 1.13
N GLU A 78 -7.51 -7.08 0.68
CA GLU A 78 -6.78 -7.30 -0.58
C GLU A 78 -7.58 -6.87 -1.81
N THR A 79 -8.92 -6.94 -1.77
CA THR A 79 -9.76 -6.41 -2.84
C THR A 79 -9.66 -4.89 -2.93
N ILE A 80 -9.65 -4.20 -1.78
CA ILE A 80 -9.46 -2.75 -1.72
C ILE A 80 -8.04 -2.39 -2.18
N ALA A 81 -7.02 -3.13 -1.72
CA ALA A 81 -5.63 -2.94 -2.14
C ALA A 81 -5.45 -3.13 -3.65
N PHE A 82 -6.07 -4.16 -4.23
CA PHE A 82 -6.09 -4.37 -5.68
C PHE A 82 -6.69 -3.18 -6.43
N LEU A 83 -7.83 -2.64 -5.96
CA LEU A 83 -8.44 -1.45 -6.56
C LEU A 83 -7.56 -0.21 -6.42
N TYR A 84 -6.96 0.00 -5.25
CA TYR A 84 -6.05 1.11 -4.99
C TYR A 84 -4.85 1.05 -5.95
N HIS A 85 -4.14 -0.07 -5.98
CA HIS A 85 -3.01 -0.28 -6.88
C HIS A 85 -3.42 -0.17 -8.35
N ALA A 86 -4.60 -0.70 -8.71
CA ALA A 86 -5.08 -0.62 -10.08
C ALA A 86 -5.41 0.82 -10.51
N LEU A 87 -5.85 1.71 -9.62
CA LEU A 87 -6.20 3.09 -9.97
C LEU A 87 -5.02 4.05 -9.80
N GLU A 88 -4.27 3.95 -8.71
CA GLU A 88 -3.14 4.83 -8.40
C GLU A 88 -1.82 4.40 -9.07
N GLY A 89 -1.68 3.12 -9.43
CA GLY A 89 -0.47 2.60 -10.07
C GLY A 89 0.68 2.34 -9.09
N ASP A 90 1.90 2.24 -9.63
CA ASP A 90 3.10 1.94 -8.86
C ASP A 90 3.65 3.20 -8.17
N ALA A 91 4.13 3.06 -6.93
CA ALA A 91 4.79 4.14 -6.21
C ALA A 91 5.99 4.67 -7.01
N GLY A 92 6.07 6.00 -7.19
CA GLY A 92 7.13 6.65 -7.97
C GLY A 92 6.92 6.61 -9.49
N SER A 93 5.89 5.94 -9.99
CA SER A 93 5.51 6.09 -11.40
C SER A 93 4.83 7.45 -11.60
N ASN A 94 5.54 8.39 -12.25
CA ASN A 94 4.99 9.71 -12.63
C ASN A 94 3.96 9.61 -13.78
N ARG A 95 3.38 8.42 -13.95
CA ARG A 95 2.54 8.03 -15.07
C ARG A 95 1.33 7.34 -14.47
N THR A 96 0.18 8.02 -14.51
CA THR A 96 -1.05 7.31 -14.87
C THR A 96 -0.69 6.45 -16.08
N PRO A 97 -0.84 5.12 -16.05
CA PRO A 97 -0.52 4.27 -17.18
C PRO A 97 -1.13 4.89 -18.43
N ILE A 98 -0.26 5.27 -19.37
CA ILE A 98 -0.47 6.27 -20.44
C ILE A 98 -1.61 5.90 -21.42
N ASP A 99 -2.29 4.77 -21.20
CA ASP A 99 -3.25 4.16 -22.12
C ASP A 99 -4.44 3.51 -21.39
N ARG A 100 -4.97 4.15 -20.35
CA ARG A 100 -6.21 3.70 -19.69
C ARG A 100 -7.35 4.65 -20.04
N SER A 101 -8.49 4.11 -20.47
CA SER A 101 -9.69 4.91 -20.71
C SER A 101 -10.37 5.39 -19.42
N ILE A 102 -9.95 4.86 -18.26
CA ILE A 102 -10.45 5.25 -16.94
C ILE A 102 -9.29 5.94 -16.22
N ASP A 103 -9.39 7.25 -16.09
CA ASP A 103 -8.50 8.10 -15.30
C ASP A 103 -9.33 8.68 -14.14
N PHE A 104 -9.64 7.81 -13.18
CA PHE A 104 -10.39 8.16 -11.98
C PHE A 104 -9.53 7.81 -10.75
N PRO A 105 -9.22 8.79 -9.89
CA PRO A 105 -8.49 8.53 -8.65
C PRO A 105 -9.25 7.54 -7.77
N PHE A 106 -8.52 6.70 -7.03
CA PHE A 106 -9.10 5.75 -6.10
C PHE A 106 -9.99 6.44 -5.07
N SER A 107 -9.55 7.59 -4.55
CA SER A 107 -10.31 8.38 -3.57
C SER A 107 -11.73 8.70 -4.06
N GLN A 108 -11.89 9.10 -5.32
CA GLN A 108 -13.19 9.43 -5.88
C GLN A 108 -14.10 8.20 -6.02
N ILE A 109 -13.54 7.05 -6.40
CA ILE A 109 -14.29 5.79 -6.48
C ILE A 109 -14.71 5.32 -5.09
N LEU A 110 -13.81 5.41 -4.10
CA LEU A 110 -14.09 5.05 -2.72
C LEU A 110 -15.15 5.97 -2.11
N GLU A 111 -15.01 7.29 -2.27
CA GLU A 111 -16.00 8.27 -1.84
C GLU A 111 -17.38 8.01 -2.44
N LEU A 112 -17.45 7.70 -3.74
CA LEU A 112 -18.69 7.36 -4.43
C LEU A 112 -19.31 6.08 -3.85
N GLY A 113 -18.51 5.03 -3.66
CA GLY A 113 -18.94 3.75 -3.10
C GLY A 113 -19.48 3.88 -1.67
N VAL A 114 -18.72 4.52 -0.79
CA VAL A 114 -19.10 4.77 0.61
C VAL A 114 -20.34 5.66 0.68
N ARG A 115 -20.42 6.72 -0.13
CA ARG A 115 -21.60 7.58 -0.21
C ARG A 115 -22.85 6.80 -0.60
N HIS A 116 -22.78 5.96 -1.63
CA HIS A 116 -23.91 5.12 -2.03
C HIS A 116 -24.31 4.13 -0.94
N GLY A 117 -23.32 3.47 -0.31
CA GLY A 117 -23.57 2.55 0.80
C GLY A 117 -24.23 3.23 1.99
N GLU A 118 -23.76 4.42 2.37
CA GLU A 118 -24.32 5.20 3.47
C GLU A 118 -25.75 5.64 3.18
N ILE A 119 -26.03 6.17 1.99
CA ILE A 119 -27.39 6.54 1.59
C ILE A 119 -28.31 5.31 1.62
N ALA A 120 -27.86 4.16 1.11
CA ALA A 120 -28.63 2.92 1.16
C ALA A 120 -28.91 2.49 2.61
N ARG A 121 -27.92 2.58 3.51
CA ARG A 121 -28.07 2.28 4.93
C ARG A 121 -29.09 3.18 5.60
N GLN A 122 -29.05 4.49 5.33
CA GLN A 122 -30.01 5.46 5.87
C GLN A 122 -31.43 5.22 5.33
N ASN A 123 -31.56 4.71 4.10
CA ASN A 123 -32.86 4.43 3.50
C ASN A 123 -33.46 3.07 3.87
N ALA A 124 -32.66 2.12 4.38
CA ALA A 124 -33.07 0.72 4.54
C ALA A 124 -34.34 0.55 5.39
N ASP A 125 -34.50 1.37 6.44
CA ASP A 125 -35.61 1.30 7.39
C ASP A 125 -36.37 2.65 7.50
N ALA A 126 -36.18 3.56 6.56
CA ALA A 126 -36.71 4.92 6.67
C ALA A 126 -38.11 5.06 6.06
N GLU A 127 -39.04 5.62 6.83
CA GLU A 127 -40.38 6.00 6.35
C GLU A 127 -40.34 7.06 5.23
N ARG A 128 -39.25 7.82 5.16
CA ARG A 128 -39.00 8.84 4.14
C ARG A 128 -37.57 8.72 3.61
N PRO A 129 -37.33 9.00 2.32
CA PRO A 129 -35.98 9.01 1.77
C PRO A 129 -35.05 9.95 2.55
N PHE A 130 -33.79 9.53 2.68
CA PHE A 130 -32.73 10.30 3.29
C PHE A 130 -32.56 11.65 2.55
N GLY A 131 -32.86 12.74 3.26
CA GLY A 131 -32.75 14.11 2.75
C GLY A 131 -31.44 14.81 3.14
N GLY A 132 -30.52 14.10 3.79
CA GLY A 132 -29.23 14.65 4.21
C GLY A 132 -28.17 14.59 3.10
N ARG A 133 -26.99 15.11 3.42
CA ARG A 133 -25.79 14.98 2.58
C ARG A 133 -24.81 14.06 3.29
N VAL A 134 -24.28 13.08 2.57
CA VAL A 134 -23.14 12.29 3.01
C VAL A 134 -21.87 12.97 2.51
N GLU A 135 -20.93 13.22 3.42
CA GLU A 135 -19.58 13.67 3.11
C GLU A 135 -18.62 12.54 3.47
N VAL A 136 -17.69 12.25 2.56
CA VAL A 136 -16.70 11.19 2.73
C VAL A 136 -15.35 11.84 2.47
N THR A 137 -14.43 11.67 3.40
CA THR A 137 -13.05 12.15 3.29
C THR A 137 -12.13 10.94 3.36
N PHE A 138 -11.20 10.85 2.42
CA PHE A 138 -10.19 9.80 2.37
C PHE A 138 -8.81 10.44 2.25
N GLU A 139 -7.97 10.18 3.24
CA GLU A 139 -6.61 10.72 3.32
C GLU A 139 -5.63 9.56 3.49
N VAL A 140 -4.59 9.55 2.67
CA VAL A 140 -3.47 8.62 2.78
C VAL A 140 -2.26 9.42 3.23
N ASN A 141 -1.82 9.17 4.45
CA ASN A 141 -0.60 9.74 5.00
C ASN A 141 0.52 8.72 4.85
N ILE A 142 1.56 9.09 4.10
CA ILE A 142 2.76 8.26 3.92
C ILE A 142 3.84 8.85 4.79
N ASP A 143 4.06 8.22 5.94
CA ASP A 143 5.22 8.49 6.79
C ASP A 143 6.41 7.71 6.23
N HIS A 144 7.31 8.41 5.54
CA HIS A 144 8.59 7.83 5.19
C HIS A 144 9.41 7.72 6.47
N ASN A 145 9.50 6.53 7.06
CA ASN A 145 10.39 6.28 8.20
C ASN A 145 11.85 6.36 7.72
N HIS A 146 12.40 7.57 7.73
CA HIS A 146 13.76 7.89 7.28
C HIS A 146 14.86 7.18 8.09
N THR A 147 14.54 6.68 9.28
CA THR A 147 15.48 5.98 10.17
C THR A 147 15.94 4.62 9.63
N ALA A 148 15.07 3.90 8.91
CA ALA A 148 15.42 2.60 8.31
C ALA A 148 16.37 2.78 7.11
N ASP A 149 16.12 3.79 6.27
CA ASP A 149 17.01 4.15 5.16
C ASP A 149 18.34 4.70 5.68
N ARG A 150 18.33 5.51 6.75
CA ARG A 150 19.55 6.11 7.32
C ARG A 150 20.53 5.05 7.81
N SER A 151 20.08 4.07 8.59
CA SER A 151 20.97 3.04 9.15
C SER A 151 21.60 2.18 8.05
N ARG A 152 20.79 1.77 7.06
CA ARG A 152 21.29 1.02 5.90
C ARG A 152 22.26 1.85 5.05
N VAL A 153 21.95 3.13 4.80
CA VAL A 153 22.81 4.04 4.04
C VAL A 153 24.13 4.25 4.77
N ILE A 154 24.13 4.42 6.10
CA ILE A 154 25.34 4.50 6.91
C ILE A 154 26.19 3.23 6.75
N GLU A 155 25.58 2.05 6.90
CA GLU A 155 26.27 0.76 6.80
C GLU A 155 26.88 0.53 5.41
N GLU A 156 26.15 0.83 4.33
CA GLU A 156 26.65 0.70 2.95
C GLU A 156 27.70 1.76 2.57
N LEU A 157 27.57 2.98 3.09
CA LEU A 157 28.60 4.02 2.92
C LEU A 157 29.89 3.62 3.63
N ALA A 158 29.80 3.08 4.85
CA ALA A 158 30.94 2.62 5.63
C ALA A 158 31.64 1.41 4.99
N ARG A 159 30.89 0.39 4.56
CA ARG A 159 31.47 -0.84 3.98
C ARG A 159 31.91 -0.69 2.53
N ASN A 160 31.07 -0.09 1.70
CA ASN A 160 31.16 -0.19 0.25
C ASN A 160 31.24 1.18 -0.44
N GLY A 161 31.41 2.27 0.31
CA GLY A 161 31.39 3.63 -0.25
C GLY A 161 30.08 3.98 -0.95
N GLY A 162 28.97 3.28 -0.63
CA GLY A 162 27.65 3.50 -1.22
C GLY A 162 27.41 2.84 -2.59
N MET A 163 28.28 1.95 -3.06
CA MET A 163 28.08 1.25 -4.35
C MET A 163 26.80 0.41 -4.43
N GLY A 164 26.26 -0.05 -3.30
CA GLY A 164 25.01 -0.79 -3.19
C GLY A 164 23.75 0.07 -3.02
N LEU A 165 23.89 1.39 -2.99
CA LEU A 165 22.79 2.31 -2.75
C LEU A 165 22.16 2.81 -4.05
N THR A 166 20.84 2.89 -4.07
CA THR A 166 20.11 3.55 -5.14
C THR A 166 20.17 5.07 -5.00
N ASP A 167 20.04 5.79 -6.12
CA ASP A 167 19.93 7.25 -6.13
C ASP A 167 18.80 7.76 -5.23
N GLN A 168 17.73 6.99 -5.07
CA GLN A 168 16.59 7.33 -4.22
C GLN A 168 16.94 7.23 -2.73
N GLU A 169 17.64 6.18 -2.30
CA GLU A 169 18.10 6.00 -0.92
C GLU A 169 19.10 7.10 -0.53
N LEU A 170 20.09 7.38 -1.39
CA LEU A 170 21.05 8.46 -1.17
C LEU A 170 20.36 9.83 -1.12
N ARG A 171 19.46 10.11 -2.07
CA ARG A 171 18.74 11.38 -2.11
C ARG A 171 17.84 11.56 -0.91
N ALA A 172 17.14 10.52 -0.45
CA ALA A 172 16.27 10.60 0.72
C ALA A 172 17.05 10.98 1.97
N VAL A 173 18.16 10.28 2.25
CA VAL A 173 19.00 10.52 3.42
C VAL A 173 19.69 11.89 3.34
N ILE A 174 20.30 12.25 2.20
CA ILE A 174 20.97 13.55 2.03
C ILE A 174 19.97 14.71 2.10
N THR A 175 18.79 14.59 1.48
CA THR A 175 17.79 15.67 1.50
C THR A 175 17.29 15.92 2.92
N HIS A 176 17.10 14.87 3.73
CA HIS A 176 16.74 15.02 5.13
C HIS A 176 17.87 15.63 5.96
N ALA A 177 19.07 15.07 5.85
CA ALA A 177 20.23 15.59 6.57
C ALA A 177 20.52 17.05 6.21
N ALA A 178 20.42 17.42 4.94
CA ALA A 178 20.58 18.81 4.48
C ALA A 178 19.47 19.72 5.00
N ARG A 179 18.21 19.25 5.00
CA ARG A 179 17.06 20.02 5.53
C ARG A 179 17.25 20.35 7.01
N ASP A 180 17.77 19.42 7.79
CA ASP A 180 17.98 19.61 9.22
C ASP A 180 19.25 20.43 9.50
N THR A 181 20.30 20.29 8.68
CA THR A 181 21.48 21.20 8.68
C THR A 181 21.07 22.66 8.46
N VAL A 182 20.13 22.90 7.53
CA VAL A 182 19.64 24.25 7.18
C VAL A 182 18.77 24.85 8.29
N ARG A 183 18.12 24.02 9.12
CA ARG A 183 17.24 24.47 10.21
C ARG A 183 18.00 24.90 11.47
N GLY A 184 19.23 24.41 11.65
CA GLY A 184 20.12 24.78 12.76
C GLY A 184 19.65 24.30 14.14
N PRO A 185 20.55 24.28 15.15
CA PRO A 185 20.31 23.68 16.47
C PRO A 185 19.31 24.43 17.37
N ASP A 186 18.78 25.58 16.93
CA ASP A 186 17.91 26.48 17.72
C ASP A 186 16.40 26.28 17.46
N HIS A 187 16.00 25.21 16.74
CA HIS A 187 14.58 24.95 16.45
C HIS A 187 13.91 24.06 17.51
N MET A 188 12.78 24.53 18.01
CA MET A 188 11.95 23.87 19.02
C MET A 188 10.76 23.18 18.33
N ILE A 189 10.45 21.92 18.69
CA ILE A 189 9.18 21.25 18.36
C ILE A 189 8.39 21.16 19.67
N ASP A 190 7.15 21.66 19.68
CA ASP A 190 6.29 21.68 20.88
C ASP A 190 6.90 22.28 22.16
N GLY A 191 7.86 23.19 22.00
CA GLY A 191 8.53 23.86 23.11
C GLY A 191 9.71 23.10 23.71
N GLU A 192 10.14 21.99 23.10
CA GLU A 192 11.35 21.27 23.47
C GLU A 192 12.41 21.32 22.35
N PRO A 193 13.71 21.31 22.70
CA PRO A 193 14.80 21.17 21.73
C PRO A 193 14.64 19.84 20.98
N ILE A 194 14.91 19.84 19.67
CA ILE A 194 14.86 18.61 18.84
C ILE A 194 15.74 17.49 19.44
N ASP A 195 16.83 17.84 20.12
CA ASP A 195 17.75 16.90 20.77
C ASP A 195 17.14 16.12 21.94
N GLU A 196 16.05 16.59 22.57
CA GLU A 196 15.41 15.90 23.72
C GLU A 196 14.24 14.99 23.31
N ALA A 197 13.72 15.11 22.09
CA ALA A 197 12.59 14.31 21.59
C ALA A 197 13.00 13.02 20.84
N LEU A 198 14.30 12.85 20.54
CA LEU A 198 14.86 11.69 19.86
C LEU A 198 15.85 11.01 20.80
N ASP A 199 15.41 9.93 21.44
CA ASP A 199 16.12 9.14 22.47
C ASP A 199 17.33 8.34 21.93
N ASP A 200 17.99 8.81 20.87
CA ASP A 200 19.17 8.16 20.31
C ASP A 200 20.15 9.20 19.77
N TYR A 201 21.38 9.13 20.27
CA TYR A 201 22.44 10.13 20.21
C TYR A 201 23.03 10.31 18.81
N ARG A 202 22.25 10.76 17.81
CA ARG A 202 22.79 11.05 16.46
C ARG A 202 22.07 12.21 15.82
N SER A 203 22.73 13.38 15.78
CA SER A 203 22.24 14.55 15.05
C SER A 203 21.74 14.13 13.66
N PRO A 204 20.49 14.45 13.28
CA PRO A 204 19.92 14.04 12.00
C PRO A 204 20.50 14.82 10.81
N ASP A 205 21.38 15.79 11.06
CA ASP A 205 21.97 16.66 10.04
C ASP A 205 23.12 16.00 9.23
N LEU A 206 23.72 16.74 8.30
CA LEU A 206 24.81 16.24 7.46
C LEU A 206 26.08 15.91 8.25
N TYR A 207 26.33 16.61 9.36
CA TYR A 207 27.49 16.36 10.21
C TYR A 207 27.31 15.07 10.99
N GLY A 208 26.14 14.85 11.61
CA GLY A 208 25.82 13.62 12.29
C GLY A 208 25.68 12.41 11.36
N LEU A 209 25.34 12.63 10.07
CA LEU A 209 25.44 11.58 9.06
C LEU A 209 26.89 11.20 8.76
N ALA A 210 27.78 12.18 8.58
CA ALA A 210 29.20 11.92 8.30
C ALA A 210 29.88 11.20 9.48
N GLU A 211 29.64 11.69 10.70
CA GLU A 211 30.17 11.09 11.93
C GLU A 211 29.70 9.63 12.10
N ALA A 212 28.42 9.36 11.84
CA ALA A 212 27.89 7.99 11.92
C ALA A 212 28.49 7.04 10.88
N VAL A 213 28.88 7.54 9.69
CA VAL A 213 29.60 6.74 8.67
C VAL A 213 31.03 6.45 9.11
N GLU A 214 31.73 7.46 9.65
CA GLU A 214 33.10 7.31 10.16
C GLU A 214 33.17 6.34 11.34
N GLU A 215 32.26 6.49 12.32
CA GLU A 215 32.14 5.57 13.45
C GLU A 215 31.84 4.16 12.97
N LYS A 216 30.91 4.00 12.03
CA LYS A 216 30.56 2.67 11.52
C LYS A 216 31.71 2.02 10.76
N ALA A 217 32.50 2.79 10.03
CA ALA A 217 33.70 2.31 9.35
C ALA A 217 34.75 1.82 10.36
N ALA A 218 34.97 2.57 11.45
CA ALA A 218 35.87 2.17 12.52
C ALA A 218 35.42 0.89 13.23
N GLU A 219 34.11 0.73 13.51
CA GLU A 219 33.56 -0.52 14.07
C GLU A 219 33.84 -1.74 13.17
N ILE A 220 33.76 -1.57 11.85
CA ILE A 220 33.99 -2.65 10.89
C ILE A 220 35.48 -3.02 10.83
N GLU A 221 36.38 -2.03 10.84
CA GLU A 221 37.83 -2.26 10.87
C GLU A 221 38.25 -3.00 12.15
N ASP A 222 37.70 -2.61 13.32
CA ASP A 222 37.98 -3.26 14.60
C ASP A 222 37.46 -4.72 14.66
N ASP A 223 36.33 -5.02 14.02
CA ASP A 223 35.78 -6.38 13.91
C ASP A 223 36.59 -7.27 12.95
N GLU A 224 37.17 -6.72 11.88
CA GLU A 224 38.02 -7.45 10.93
C GLU A 224 39.42 -7.77 11.49
N ASP A 225 39.99 -6.88 12.31
CA ASP A 225 41.29 -7.08 12.97
C ASP A 225 41.21 -8.01 14.21
N GLY A 226 40.01 -8.28 14.72
CA GLY A 226 39.77 -9.16 15.87
C GLY A 226 39.67 -10.67 15.54
N GLU A 227 39.67 -11.05 14.26
CA GLU A 227 39.53 -12.44 13.79
C GLU A 227 40.86 -13.14 13.36
N GLU A 228 42.03 -12.49 13.51
CA GLU A 228 43.36 -13.10 13.25
C GLU A 228 44.01 -13.83 14.44
#